data_AF-A0A2G4EXR2-F1
#
_entry.id   AF-A0A2G4EXR2-F1
#
_cell.length_a   1.000
_cell.length_b   1.000
_cell.length_c   1.000
_cell.angle_alpha   90.00
_cell.angle_beta   90.00
_cell.angle_gamma   90.00
#
_symmetry.space_group_name_H-M   'P 1'
#
loop_
_entity.id
_entity.type
_entity.pdbx_description
1 polymer ?
#
loop_
_entity_poly.entity_id
_entity_poly.type
_entity_poly.pdbx_seq_one_letter_code
_entity_poly.pdbx_strand_id
1 'polypeptide(L)'
;MPKLKDTLLINACNTGLIRGLNLQIIAVLNSIVPNLLVDFTDIEGVVAVGDKNNPFLQAAAKNSLKIAVAERRKAEGNSVQLIVNSAYRTVAQQYLLNLQFRQVSDQCGIQAVAPPGFSNHEGGLALDIQDYEGWEPYLEKNSYVWFGLGDKPHYDYRFFAATRDDIGTLGIRAFQMLWNKYNSTDMIKVDGNFGPQTEARLRESMAEGFGNPFPRVLTLQKPPMTGDDVRKIQQSLVSNKLTKIEIPINGIFDAATEAAVKQFQEATKRLAVDGAVGSLTLKALGLV
;
A
#
# COMPACT_ATOMS: atom_id res chain seq x y z
N MET A 1 0.76 9.65 -19.21
CA MET A 1 1.20 8.62 -18.26
C MET A 1 0.80 7.27 -18.81
N PRO A 2 1.61 6.21 -18.64
CA PRO A 2 1.34 4.92 -19.29
C PRO A 2 0.10 4.25 -18.71
N LYS A 3 -0.60 3.48 -19.55
CA LYS A 3 -1.65 2.54 -19.15
C LYS A 3 -1.03 1.20 -18.81
N LEU A 4 -1.72 0.38 -18.00
CA LEU A 4 -1.21 -0.93 -17.58
C LEU A 4 -0.87 -1.87 -18.75
N LYS A 5 -1.48 -1.68 -19.92
CA LYS A 5 -1.18 -2.42 -21.14
C LYS A 5 0.12 -2.03 -21.85
N ASP A 6 0.71 -0.89 -21.50
CA ASP A 6 1.83 -0.33 -22.25
C ASP A 6 3.09 -1.14 -21.94
N THR A 7 3.85 -1.47 -23.00
CA THR A 7 5.08 -2.27 -22.92
C THR A 7 6.11 -1.67 -21.98
N LEU A 8 6.13 -0.33 -21.82
CA LEU A 8 6.97 0.36 -20.86
C LEU A 8 6.76 -0.15 -19.42
N LEU A 9 5.51 -0.36 -19.00
CA LEU A 9 5.21 -0.87 -17.65
C LEU A 9 5.45 -2.38 -17.55
N ILE A 10 5.11 -3.13 -18.59
CA ILE A 10 5.27 -4.58 -18.61
C ILE A 10 6.77 -4.94 -18.55
N ASN A 11 7.61 -4.31 -19.35
CA ASN A 11 9.03 -4.64 -19.40
C ASN A 11 9.85 -4.09 -18.23
N ALA A 12 9.26 -3.25 -17.36
CA ALA A 12 9.99 -2.64 -16.25
C ALA A 12 10.22 -3.60 -15.06
N CYS A 13 9.54 -4.75 -15.02
CA CYS A 13 9.62 -5.71 -13.91
C CYS A 13 9.38 -5.07 -12.52
N ASN A 14 8.62 -3.97 -12.49
CA ASN A 14 8.37 -3.19 -11.29
C ASN A 14 6.88 -2.85 -11.18
N THR A 15 6.18 -3.61 -10.33
CA THR A 15 4.75 -3.38 -10.07
C THR A 15 4.47 -2.16 -9.18
N GLY A 16 5.52 -1.54 -8.61
CA GLY A 16 5.43 -0.27 -7.90
C GLY A 16 5.18 0.94 -8.80
N LEU A 17 5.38 0.80 -10.11
CA LEU A 17 5.11 1.88 -11.07
C LEU A 17 3.62 2.27 -11.15
N ILE A 18 2.73 1.43 -10.61
CA ILE A 18 1.28 1.72 -10.54
C ILE A 18 0.82 2.10 -9.14
N ARG A 19 1.73 2.59 -8.28
CA ARG A 19 1.44 2.94 -6.88
C ARG A 19 0.28 3.92 -6.74
N GLY A 20 0.14 4.89 -7.65
CA GLY A 20 -0.99 5.82 -7.66
C GLY A 20 -2.34 5.10 -7.77
N LEU A 21 -2.49 4.18 -8.74
CA LEU A 21 -3.68 3.35 -8.86
C LEU A 21 -3.90 2.44 -7.64
N ASN A 22 -2.83 1.83 -7.13
CA ASN A 22 -2.90 0.96 -5.95
C ASN A 22 -3.49 1.69 -4.73
N LEU A 23 -2.98 2.88 -4.42
CA LEU A 23 -3.44 3.65 -3.27
C LEU A 23 -4.90 4.09 -3.41
N GLN A 24 -5.36 4.40 -4.62
CA GLN A 24 -6.77 4.72 -4.86
C GLN A 24 -7.67 3.49 -4.65
N ILE A 25 -7.26 2.31 -5.13
CA ILE A 25 -8.01 1.06 -4.90
C ILE A 25 -8.06 0.75 -3.40
N ILE A 26 -6.94 0.87 -2.68
CA ILE A 26 -6.88 0.66 -1.22
C ILE A 26 -7.79 1.65 -0.49
N ALA A 27 -7.81 2.93 -0.90
CA ALA A 27 -8.68 3.94 -0.32
C ALA A 27 -10.16 3.60 -0.51
N VAL A 28 -10.56 3.14 -1.71
CA VAL A 28 -11.94 2.68 -1.94
C VAL A 28 -12.23 1.42 -1.12
N LEU A 29 -11.30 0.47 -1.03
CA LEU A 29 -11.47 -0.74 -0.24
C LEU A 29 -11.72 -0.43 1.25
N ASN A 30 -10.93 0.46 1.85
CA ASN A 30 -11.12 0.92 3.22
C ASN A 30 -12.39 1.78 3.41
N SER A 31 -13.00 2.29 2.34
CA SER A 31 -14.33 2.93 2.40
C SER A 31 -15.49 1.92 2.38
N ILE A 32 -15.28 0.73 1.82
CA ILE A 32 -16.27 -0.37 1.84
C ILE A 32 -16.32 -1.00 3.24
N VAL A 33 -15.15 -1.28 3.82
CA VAL A 33 -15.01 -1.79 5.18
C VAL A 33 -13.98 -0.93 5.92
N PRO A 34 -14.40 -0.05 6.84
CA PRO A 34 -13.48 0.79 7.61
C PRO A 34 -12.43 -0.02 8.36
N ASN A 35 -11.18 0.44 8.33
CA ASN A 35 -10.03 -0.19 8.99
C ASN A 35 -9.73 -1.63 8.55
N LEU A 36 -10.16 -2.02 7.35
CA LEU A 36 -9.90 -3.36 6.82
C LEU A 36 -8.40 -3.62 6.60
N LEU A 37 -7.72 -2.66 5.98
CA LEU A 37 -6.28 -2.68 5.75
C LEU A 37 -5.63 -1.52 6.49
N VAL A 38 -4.72 -1.86 7.42
CA VAL A 38 -4.01 -0.92 8.27
C VAL A 38 -2.52 -0.91 7.95
N ASP A 39 -1.97 0.30 7.89
CA ASP A 39 -0.54 0.53 7.68
C ASP A 39 0.27 -0.06 8.84
N PHE A 40 1.34 -0.81 8.57
CA PHE A 40 2.20 -1.43 9.60
C PHE A 40 3.58 -0.76 9.76
N THR A 41 3.84 0.32 9.04
CA THR A 41 5.15 1.01 9.05
C THR A 41 5.43 1.78 10.34
N ASP A 42 4.44 1.87 11.23
CA ASP A 42 4.55 2.36 12.60
C ASP A 42 5.16 1.33 13.58
N ILE A 43 5.33 0.07 13.17
CA ILE A 43 5.96 -0.94 14.01
C ILE A 43 7.47 -0.67 14.07
N GLU A 44 7.98 -0.47 15.29
CA GLU A 44 9.40 -0.30 15.52
C GLU A 44 10.20 -1.51 15.03
N GLY A 45 11.22 -1.25 14.22
CA GLY A 45 12.07 -2.29 13.64
C GLY A 45 11.50 -2.95 12.38
N VAL A 46 10.39 -2.45 11.82
CA VAL A 46 9.90 -2.89 10.51
C VAL A 46 10.27 -1.88 9.44
N VAL A 47 10.74 -2.36 8.30
CA VAL A 47 11.06 -1.55 7.13
C VAL A 47 10.39 -2.15 5.90
N ALA A 48 9.45 -1.43 5.30
CA ALA A 48 8.85 -1.76 4.01
C ALA A 48 9.70 -1.14 2.88
N VAL A 49 10.18 -1.97 1.96
CA VAL A 49 11.15 -1.52 0.94
C VAL A 49 10.52 -1.43 -0.45
N GLY A 50 10.66 -0.26 -1.06
CA GLY A 50 10.33 0.02 -2.45
C GLY A 50 8.85 0.29 -2.71
N ASP A 51 8.57 0.99 -3.81
CA ASP A 51 7.21 1.45 -4.15
C ASP A 51 6.22 0.32 -4.50
N LYS A 52 6.74 -0.88 -4.77
CA LYS A 52 5.94 -2.10 -4.98
C LYS A 52 5.31 -2.61 -3.69
N ASN A 53 5.85 -2.24 -2.52
CA ASN A 53 5.29 -2.64 -1.25
C ASN A 53 4.15 -1.68 -0.88
N ASN A 54 2.92 -2.20 -0.79
CA ASN A 54 1.85 -1.49 -0.09
C ASN A 54 1.84 -2.03 1.35
N PRO A 55 2.33 -1.27 2.34
CA PRO A 55 2.62 -1.79 3.67
C PRO A 55 1.37 -1.87 4.55
N PHE A 56 0.36 -2.58 4.03
CA PHE A 56 -0.91 -2.78 4.67
C PHE A 56 -1.13 -4.26 4.98
N LEU A 57 -1.72 -4.52 6.14
CA LEU A 57 -2.17 -5.83 6.57
C LEU A 57 -3.57 -5.70 7.18
N GLN A 58 -4.27 -6.82 7.35
CA GLN A 58 -5.40 -6.86 8.28
C GLN A 58 -4.92 -6.56 9.70
N ALA A 59 -5.78 -5.95 10.53
CA ALA A 59 -5.41 -5.48 11.87
C ALA A 59 -4.85 -6.59 12.78
N ALA A 60 -5.42 -7.79 12.74
CA ALA A 60 -4.92 -8.93 13.51
C ALA A 60 -3.50 -9.35 13.09
N ALA A 61 -3.26 -9.44 11.78
CA ALA A 61 -1.94 -9.75 11.23
C ALA A 61 -0.91 -8.69 11.63
N LYS A 62 -1.24 -7.39 11.53
CA LYS A 62 -0.37 -6.29 12.00
C LYS A 62 -0.02 -6.44 13.49
N ASN A 63 -1.01 -6.73 14.33
CA ASN A 63 -0.79 -6.88 15.78
C ASN A 63 0.14 -8.07 16.09
N SER A 64 -0.07 -9.21 15.45
CA SER A 64 0.82 -10.37 15.57
C SER A 64 2.24 -10.08 15.05
N LEU A 65 2.36 -9.33 13.94
CA LEU A 65 3.66 -8.92 13.41
C LEU A 65 4.43 -8.06 14.42
N LYS A 66 3.74 -7.11 15.05
CA LYS A 66 4.32 -6.25 16.09
C LYS A 66 4.88 -7.06 17.25
N ILE A 67 4.18 -8.11 17.68
CA ILE A 67 4.64 -9.00 18.75
C ILE A 67 5.88 -9.77 18.29
N ALA A 68 5.85 -10.42 17.13
CA ALA A 68 6.98 -11.18 16.60
C ALA A 68 8.26 -10.33 16.46
N VAL A 69 8.12 -9.11 15.93
CA VAL A 69 9.23 -8.17 15.78
C VAL A 69 9.80 -7.74 17.13
N ALA A 70 8.94 -7.44 18.10
CA ALA A 70 9.36 -7.08 19.45
C ALA A 70 10.07 -8.24 20.15
N GLU A 71 9.60 -9.48 19.98
CA GLU A 71 10.23 -10.66 20.55
C GLU A 71 11.65 -10.90 20.02
N ARG A 72 11.84 -10.84 18.69
CA ARG A 72 13.17 -10.99 18.10
C ARG A 72 14.12 -9.88 18.50
N ARG A 73 13.67 -8.63 18.46
CA ARG A 73 14.48 -7.47 18.89
C ARG A 73 14.88 -7.57 20.36
N LYS A 74 14.01 -8.09 21.22
CA LYS A 74 14.34 -8.36 22.63
C LYS A 74 15.39 -9.46 22.77
N ALA A 75 15.37 -10.48 21.91
CA ALA A 75 16.31 -11.60 21.96
C ALA A 75 17.68 -11.27 21.35
N GLU A 76 17.71 -10.52 20.25
CA GLU A 76 18.90 -10.33 19.40
C GLU A 76 19.41 -8.88 19.36
N GLY A 77 18.65 -7.93 19.94
CA GLY A 77 19.01 -6.52 20.03
C GLY A 77 18.20 -5.60 19.11
N ASN A 78 18.14 -4.32 19.50
CA ASN A 78 17.32 -3.29 18.82
C ASN A 78 17.82 -2.91 17.41
N SER A 79 18.98 -3.40 16.97
CA SER A 79 19.46 -3.22 15.60
C SER A 79 18.78 -4.16 14.60
N VAL A 80 18.14 -5.24 15.06
CA VAL A 80 17.45 -6.19 14.19
C VAL A 80 16.24 -5.53 13.54
N GLN A 81 16.15 -5.64 12.20
CA GLN A 81 15.07 -5.10 11.41
C GLN A 81 14.38 -6.20 10.60
N LEU A 82 13.05 -6.19 10.58
CA LEU A 82 12.26 -6.96 9.64
C LEU A 82 12.14 -6.17 8.34
N ILE A 83 12.79 -6.67 7.29
CA ILE A 83 12.72 -6.06 5.96
C ILE A 83 11.62 -6.75 5.15
N VAL A 84 10.56 -6.00 4.84
CA VAL A 84 9.41 -6.48 4.06
C VAL A 84 9.53 -6.02 2.61
N ASN A 85 9.61 -6.98 1.68
CA ASN A 85 9.73 -6.75 0.25
C ASN A 85 8.35 -6.61 -0.44
N SER A 86 7.34 -7.28 0.10
CA SER A 86 5.97 -7.30 -0.43
C SER A 86 4.98 -7.57 0.70
N ALA A 87 3.82 -6.92 0.66
CA ALA A 87 2.71 -7.13 1.58
C ALA A 87 1.39 -7.14 0.79
N TYR A 88 0.40 -6.31 1.14
CA TYR A 88 -0.85 -6.24 0.38
C TYR A 88 -0.61 -5.92 -1.10
N ARG A 89 -1.19 -6.74 -1.99
CA ARG A 89 -1.25 -6.48 -3.43
C ARG A 89 -2.69 -6.14 -3.82
N THR A 90 -2.88 -5.08 -4.59
CA THR A 90 -4.20 -4.79 -5.17
C THR A 90 -4.45 -5.70 -6.37
N VAL A 91 -5.71 -5.83 -6.79
CA VAL A 91 -6.07 -6.51 -8.04
C VAL A 91 -5.34 -5.93 -9.26
N ALA A 92 -5.09 -4.61 -9.28
CA ALA A 92 -4.36 -3.97 -10.38
C ALA A 92 -2.88 -4.35 -10.37
N GLN A 93 -2.28 -4.43 -9.18
CA GLN A 93 -0.89 -4.87 -9.03
C GLN A 93 -0.71 -6.34 -9.40
N GLN A 94 -1.66 -7.18 -8.97
CA GLN A 94 -1.66 -8.60 -9.33
C GLN A 94 -1.89 -8.80 -10.83
N TYR A 95 -2.73 -7.97 -11.46
CA TYR A 95 -2.92 -7.96 -12.90
C TYR A 95 -1.64 -7.57 -13.66
N LEU A 96 -0.95 -6.51 -13.24
CA LEU A 96 0.33 -6.13 -13.85
C LEU A 96 1.38 -7.23 -13.70
N LEU A 97 1.48 -7.86 -12.54
CA LEU A 97 2.37 -9.01 -12.34
C LEU A 97 2.00 -10.18 -13.27
N ASN A 98 0.71 -10.45 -13.48
CA ASN A 98 0.25 -11.44 -14.46
C ASN A 98 0.61 -11.07 -15.91
N LEU A 99 0.60 -9.79 -16.28
CA LEU A 99 1.08 -9.36 -17.60
C LEU A 99 2.58 -9.58 -17.74
N GLN A 100 3.34 -9.23 -16.70
CA GLN A 100 4.80 -9.43 -16.66
C GLN A 100 5.15 -10.92 -16.75
N PHE A 101 4.48 -11.78 -15.98
CA PHE A 101 4.65 -13.22 -16.09
C PHE A 101 4.30 -13.75 -17.48
N ARG A 102 3.17 -13.35 -18.07
CA ARG A 102 2.73 -13.88 -19.37
C ARG A 102 3.59 -13.41 -20.55
N GLN A 103 4.27 -12.27 -20.45
CA GLN A 103 4.94 -11.63 -21.59
C GLN A 103 6.47 -11.58 -21.45
N VAL A 104 6.98 -11.46 -20.22
CA VAL A 104 8.39 -11.20 -19.92
C VAL A 104 8.85 -11.92 -18.64
N SER A 105 8.32 -13.12 -18.35
CA SER A 105 8.64 -13.89 -17.12
C SER A 105 10.14 -14.04 -16.89
N ASP A 106 10.88 -14.43 -17.93
CA ASP A 106 12.31 -14.73 -17.85
C ASP A 106 13.12 -13.46 -17.54
N GLN A 107 12.75 -12.34 -18.17
CA GLN A 107 13.36 -11.04 -17.92
C GLN A 107 13.10 -10.57 -16.47
N CYS A 108 11.90 -10.83 -15.94
CA CYS A 108 11.51 -10.39 -14.61
C CYS A 108 11.79 -11.41 -13.50
N GLY A 109 12.31 -12.60 -13.85
CA GLY A 109 12.54 -13.69 -12.89
C GLY A 109 11.27 -14.22 -12.21
N ILE A 110 10.11 -14.12 -12.87
CA ILE A 110 8.82 -14.54 -12.27
C ILE A 110 8.58 -16.02 -12.59
N GLN A 111 8.63 -16.86 -11.57
CA GLN A 111 8.49 -18.32 -11.74
C GLN A 111 7.03 -18.80 -11.67
N ALA A 112 6.20 -18.11 -10.88
CA ALA A 112 4.79 -18.43 -10.74
C ALA A 112 3.99 -17.17 -10.38
N VAL A 113 2.72 -17.14 -10.74
CA VAL A 113 1.80 -16.06 -10.37
C VAL A 113 0.38 -16.60 -10.22
N ALA A 114 -0.30 -16.21 -9.14
CA ALA A 114 -1.73 -16.47 -8.99
C ALA A 114 -2.56 -15.54 -9.91
N PRO A 115 -3.71 -15.98 -10.44
CA PRO A 115 -4.61 -15.08 -11.15
C PRO A 115 -5.12 -13.97 -10.22
N PRO A 116 -5.46 -12.78 -10.76
CA PRO A 116 -6.01 -11.69 -9.94
C PRO A 116 -7.30 -12.08 -9.23
N GLY A 117 -7.43 -11.67 -7.98
CA GLY A 117 -8.50 -12.07 -7.06
C GLY A 117 -8.18 -13.29 -6.20
N PHE A 118 -7.08 -14.00 -6.47
CA PHE A 118 -6.76 -15.29 -5.84
C PHE A 118 -5.36 -15.33 -5.22
N SER A 119 -4.58 -14.25 -5.26
CA SER A 119 -3.29 -14.21 -4.56
C SER A 119 -3.49 -14.03 -3.05
N ASN A 120 -2.72 -14.76 -2.23
CA ASN A 120 -2.73 -14.58 -0.77
C ASN A 120 -2.43 -13.12 -0.35
N HIS A 121 -1.63 -12.40 -1.15
CA HIS A 121 -1.35 -10.98 -0.91
C HIS A 121 -2.56 -10.07 -1.13
N GLU A 122 -3.50 -10.45 -1.99
CA GLU A 122 -4.77 -9.74 -2.14
C GLU A 122 -5.69 -9.96 -0.93
N GLY A 123 -5.35 -10.90 -0.04
CA GLY A 123 -6.01 -11.11 1.24
C GLY A 123 -5.53 -10.16 2.36
N GLY A 124 -4.42 -9.43 2.17
CA GLY A 124 -3.84 -8.59 3.22
C GLY A 124 -3.30 -9.38 4.43
N LEU A 125 -2.93 -10.64 4.22
CA LEU A 125 -2.43 -11.56 5.23
C LEU A 125 -1.02 -12.09 4.92
N ALA A 126 -0.52 -11.87 3.71
CA ALA A 126 0.77 -12.38 3.26
C ALA A 126 1.89 -11.32 3.34
N LEU A 127 3.10 -11.79 3.61
CA LEU A 127 4.34 -11.01 3.59
C LEU A 127 5.42 -11.77 2.82
N ASP A 128 6.16 -11.08 1.96
CA ASP A 128 7.46 -11.55 1.46
C ASP A 128 8.56 -10.77 2.18
N ILE A 129 9.43 -11.46 2.90
CA ILE A 129 10.42 -10.84 3.79
C ILE A 129 11.86 -11.24 3.44
N GLN A 130 12.83 -10.47 3.93
CA GLN A 130 14.22 -10.91 4.00
C GLN A 130 14.47 -11.70 5.29
N ASP A 131 15.56 -12.48 5.31
CA ASP A 131 15.94 -13.30 6.46
C ASP A 131 14.80 -14.22 6.93
N TYR A 132 14.14 -14.87 5.97
CA TYR A 132 12.94 -15.67 6.22
C TYR A 132 13.19 -16.77 7.26
N GLU A 133 14.35 -17.45 7.23
CA GLU A 133 14.72 -18.49 8.21
C GLU A 133 14.94 -17.91 9.61
N GLY A 134 15.61 -16.75 9.72
CA GLY A 134 15.85 -16.10 11.01
C GLY A 134 14.57 -15.57 11.67
N TRP A 135 13.56 -15.21 10.86
CA TRP A 135 12.27 -14.74 11.36
C TRP A 135 11.29 -15.88 11.70
N GLU A 136 11.49 -17.09 11.17
CA GLU A 136 10.60 -18.25 11.33
C GLU A 136 10.19 -18.52 12.80
N PRO A 137 11.12 -18.62 13.78
CA PRO A 137 10.75 -18.99 15.15
C PRO A 137 9.84 -17.96 15.84
N TYR A 138 9.93 -16.69 15.43
CA TYR A 138 9.16 -15.59 15.99
C TYR A 138 7.84 -15.40 15.24
N LEU A 139 7.84 -15.56 13.92
CA LEU A 139 6.65 -15.44 13.10
C LEU A 139 5.69 -16.63 13.33
N GLU A 140 6.18 -17.86 13.35
CA GLU A 140 5.34 -19.05 13.55
C GLU A 140 4.67 -19.08 14.91
N LYS A 141 5.41 -18.69 15.96
CA LYS A 141 4.87 -18.50 17.30
C LYS A 141 3.71 -17.50 17.34
N ASN A 142 3.69 -16.54 16.41
CA ASN A 142 2.69 -15.47 16.30
C ASN A 142 1.71 -15.69 15.12
N SER A 143 1.44 -16.96 14.78
CA SER A 143 0.41 -17.38 13.80
C SER A 143 0.68 -17.01 12.35
N TYR A 144 1.91 -16.63 12.00
CA TYR A 144 2.34 -16.68 10.59
C TYR A 144 2.78 -18.11 10.25
N VAL A 145 2.61 -18.52 9.00
CA VAL A 145 3.02 -19.86 8.54
C VAL A 145 3.92 -19.67 7.34
N TRP A 146 5.13 -20.24 7.43
CA TRP A 146 6.08 -20.18 6.33
C TRP A 146 5.55 -21.00 5.14
N PHE A 147 5.68 -20.47 3.93
CA PHE A 147 5.24 -21.17 2.72
C PHE A 147 6.12 -22.37 2.38
N GLY A 148 7.38 -22.35 2.83
CA GLY A 148 8.37 -23.38 2.54
C GLY A 148 9.18 -23.10 1.28
N LEU A 149 9.89 -24.14 0.81
CA LEU A 149 10.90 -24.00 -0.24
C LEU A 149 10.37 -23.53 -1.61
N GLY A 150 9.07 -23.63 -1.85
CA GLY A 150 8.44 -23.17 -3.09
C GLY A 150 8.33 -21.65 -3.20
N ASP A 151 8.32 -20.94 -2.08
CA ASP A 151 8.34 -19.47 -2.01
C ASP A 151 8.98 -19.05 -0.68
N LYS A 152 10.31 -19.17 -0.63
CA LYS A 152 11.11 -18.96 0.58
C LYS A 152 10.81 -17.66 1.34
N PRO A 153 10.67 -16.48 0.73
CA PRO A 153 10.40 -15.27 1.49
C PRO A 153 8.97 -15.20 2.08
N HIS A 154 8.06 -16.09 1.69
CA HIS A 154 6.64 -15.93 1.89
C HIS A 154 6.11 -16.48 3.22
N TYR A 155 5.31 -15.67 3.91
CA TYR A 155 4.56 -16.04 5.10
C TYR A 155 3.09 -15.64 4.98
N ASP A 156 2.19 -16.53 5.37
CA ASP A 156 0.76 -16.24 5.53
C ASP A 156 0.40 -16.11 7.01
N TYR A 157 -0.28 -15.03 7.41
CA TYR A 157 -0.95 -15.00 8.71
C TYR A 157 -2.20 -15.89 8.72
N ARG A 158 -2.24 -16.86 9.64
CA ARG A 158 -3.31 -17.88 9.73
C ARG A 158 -3.93 -17.89 11.13
N PHE A 159 -4.75 -16.88 11.40
CA PHE A 159 -5.66 -16.87 12.55
C PHE A 159 -7.09 -16.55 12.08
N PHE A 160 -7.81 -17.58 11.63
CA PHE A 160 -9.11 -17.45 10.95
C PHE A 160 -10.17 -16.72 11.79
N ALA A 161 -10.15 -16.86 13.12
CA ALA A 161 -11.13 -16.23 14.00
C ALA A 161 -11.03 -14.69 14.05
N ALA A 162 -9.90 -14.10 13.64
CA ALA A 162 -9.71 -12.64 13.62
C ALA A 162 -9.40 -12.09 12.23
N THR A 163 -9.66 -12.86 11.17
CA THR A 163 -9.35 -12.48 9.79
C THR A 163 -10.53 -12.67 8.87
N ARG A 164 -10.50 -11.94 7.74
CA ARG A 164 -11.45 -12.10 6.64
C ARG A 164 -10.77 -12.80 5.47
N ASP A 165 -11.55 -13.60 4.76
CA ASP A 165 -11.14 -14.32 3.55
C ASP A 165 -11.69 -13.68 2.26
N ASP A 166 -12.58 -12.68 2.36
CA ASP A 166 -13.25 -12.04 1.23
C ASP A 166 -12.53 -10.80 0.64
N ILE A 167 -11.34 -10.45 1.15
CA ILE A 167 -10.65 -9.21 0.77
C ILE A 167 -10.24 -9.19 -0.72
N GLY A 168 -9.89 -10.33 -1.32
CA GLY A 168 -9.62 -10.39 -2.76
C GLY A 168 -10.83 -9.93 -3.60
N THR A 169 -12.01 -10.46 -3.27
CA THR A 169 -13.30 -10.06 -3.87
C THR A 169 -13.63 -8.59 -3.60
N LEU A 170 -13.42 -8.12 -2.37
CA LEU A 170 -13.64 -6.71 -2.03
C LEU A 170 -12.65 -5.77 -2.77
N GLY A 171 -11.41 -6.20 -2.98
CA GLY A 171 -10.41 -5.47 -3.76
C GLY A 171 -10.82 -5.32 -5.23
N ILE A 172 -11.41 -6.37 -5.81
CA ILE A 172 -12.01 -6.30 -7.15
C ILE A 172 -13.18 -5.32 -7.16
N ARG A 173 -14.09 -5.38 -6.19
CA ARG A 173 -15.21 -4.42 -6.06
C ARG A 173 -14.70 -2.99 -5.95
N ALA A 174 -13.65 -2.76 -5.16
CA ALA A 174 -13.05 -1.45 -4.97
C ALA A 174 -12.54 -0.88 -6.30
N PHE A 175 -11.87 -1.69 -7.12
CA PHE A 175 -11.50 -1.28 -8.47
C PHE A 175 -12.71 -0.98 -9.36
N GLN A 176 -13.73 -1.84 -9.38
CA GLN A 176 -14.94 -1.63 -10.20
C GLN A 176 -15.66 -0.33 -9.82
N MET A 177 -15.79 -0.04 -8.53
CA MET A 177 -16.34 1.21 -8.01
C MET A 177 -15.49 2.41 -8.44
N LEU A 178 -14.17 2.31 -8.30
CA LEU A 178 -13.23 3.36 -8.69
C LEU A 178 -13.32 3.65 -10.20
N TRP A 179 -13.37 2.61 -11.03
CA TRP A 179 -13.54 2.75 -12.47
C TRP A 179 -14.84 3.50 -12.80
N ASN A 180 -15.98 3.04 -12.29
CA ASN A 180 -17.28 3.64 -12.57
C ASN A 180 -17.37 5.11 -12.12
N LYS A 181 -16.69 5.47 -11.03
CA LYS A 181 -16.63 6.85 -10.54
C LYS A 181 -16.01 7.82 -11.55
N TYR A 182 -14.99 7.38 -12.30
CA TYR A 182 -14.26 8.23 -13.23
C TYR A 182 -14.58 7.98 -14.71
N ASN A 183 -15.36 6.93 -15.01
CA ASN A 183 -15.71 6.52 -16.37
C ASN A 183 -17.24 6.29 -16.47
N SER A 184 -18.03 7.34 -16.24
CA SER A 184 -19.50 7.26 -16.16
C SER A 184 -20.18 6.80 -17.46
N THR A 185 -19.52 6.92 -18.60
CA THR A 185 -20.02 6.46 -19.90
C THR A 185 -19.57 5.04 -20.25
N ASP A 186 -18.69 4.43 -19.46
CA ASP A 186 -18.15 3.08 -19.67
C ASP A 186 -18.20 2.25 -18.38
N MET A 187 -19.35 2.22 -17.72
CA MET A 187 -19.50 1.54 -16.44
C MET A 187 -19.48 0.00 -16.59
N ILE A 188 -18.92 -0.66 -15.59
CA ILE A 188 -18.93 -2.11 -15.42
C ILE A 188 -19.73 -2.52 -14.18
N LYS A 189 -20.19 -3.77 -14.12
CA LYS A 189 -20.88 -4.29 -12.93
C LYS A 189 -19.92 -4.31 -11.73
N VAL A 190 -20.40 -3.85 -10.57
CA VAL A 190 -19.67 -3.95 -9.30
C VAL A 190 -20.07 -5.25 -8.61
N ASP A 191 -19.51 -6.38 -9.05
CA ASP A 191 -19.82 -7.71 -8.52
C ASP A 191 -18.70 -8.35 -7.71
N GLY A 192 -17.46 -7.87 -7.83
CA GLY A 192 -16.28 -8.46 -7.23
C GLY A 192 -15.67 -9.60 -8.03
N ASN A 193 -16.11 -9.81 -9.27
CA ASN A 193 -15.57 -10.84 -10.14
C ASN A 193 -14.47 -10.28 -11.05
N PHE A 194 -13.35 -11.00 -11.13
CA PHE A 194 -12.32 -10.74 -12.13
C PHE A 194 -12.71 -11.38 -13.48
N GLY A 195 -13.66 -10.76 -14.17
CA GLY A 195 -14.10 -11.20 -15.52
C GLY A 195 -13.50 -10.36 -16.65
N PRO A 196 -13.81 -10.69 -17.93
CA PRO A 196 -13.29 -9.98 -19.09
C PRO A 196 -13.56 -8.47 -19.09
N GLN A 197 -14.70 -8.03 -18.54
CA GLN A 197 -15.02 -6.61 -18.41
C GLN A 197 -14.08 -5.92 -17.40
N THR A 198 -13.85 -6.52 -16.23
CA THR A 198 -12.90 -6.02 -15.22
C THR A 198 -11.48 -5.98 -15.78
N GLU A 199 -11.03 -7.05 -16.44
CA GLU A 199 -9.69 -7.13 -17.06
C GLU A 199 -9.50 -6.05 -18.13
N ALA A 200 -10.49 -5.86 -19.01
CA ALA A 200 -10.42 -4.85 -20.07
C ALA A 200 -10.25 -3.42 -19.51
N ARG A 201 -10.84 -3.13 -18.34
CA ARG A 201 -10.74 -1.80 -17.71
C ARG A 201 -9.45 -1.62 -16.92
N LEU A 202 -8.95 -2.67 -16.27
CA LEU A 202 -7.61 -2.64 -15.70
C LEU A 202 -6.55 -2.40 -16.77
N ARG A 203 -6.68 -3.06 -17.92
CA ARG A 203 -5.82 -2.87 -19.09
C ARG A 203 -5.75 -1.41 -19.54
N GLU A 204 -6.87 -0.70 -19.49
CA GLU A 204 -6.98 0.72 -19.90
C GLU A 204 -6.71 1.72 -18.77
N SER A 205 -6.54 1.25 -17.53
CA SER A 205 -6.28 2.10 -16.37
C SER A 205 -4.89 2.74 -16.45
N MET A 206 -4.80 4.00 -16.03
CA MET A 206 -3.52 4.71 -15.94
C MET A 206 -2.73 4.21 -14.72
N ALA A 207 -1.41 4.15 -14.84
CA ALA A 207 -0.51 3.73 -13.75
C ALA A 207 -0.74 4.53 -12.45
N GLU A 208 -1.00 5.82 -12.61
CA GLU A 208 -1.17 6.77 -11.51
C GLU A 208 -2.60 6.81 -10.96
N GLY A 209 -3.48 5.96 -11.50
CA GLY A 209 -4.89 5.91 -11.13
C GLY A 209 -5.72 6.96 -11.85
N PHE A 210 -6.83 7.34 -11.24
CA PHE A 210 -7.81 8.25 -11.81
C PHE A 210 -7.85 9.57 -11.01
N GLY A 211 -7.59 10.69 -11.67
CA GLY A 211 -7.65 12.00 -11.04
C GLY A 211 -6.54 12.23 -9.99
N ASN A 212 -6.91 12.84 -8.86
CA ASN A 212 -5.96 13.30 -7.83
C ASN A 212 -5.34 12.12 -7.05
N PRO A 213 -4.00 11.97 -7.01
CA PRO A 213 -3.32 10.91 -6.24
C PRO A 213 -3.49 11.04 -4.71
N PHE A 214 -4.04 12.16 -4.23
CA PHE A 214 -4.44 12.37 -2.84
C PHE A 214 -5.97 12.38 -2.73
N PRO A 215 -6.60 11.22 -2.52
CA PRO A 215 -8.05 11.08 -2.58
C PRO A 215 -8.78 11.69 -1.37
N ARG A 216 -8.04 12.07 -0.32
CA ARG A 216 -8.58 12.60 0.94
C ARG A 216 -7.80 13.82 1.40
N VAL A 217 -8.48 14.73 2.10
CA VAL A 217 -7.85 15.86 2.81
C VAL A 217 -7.20 15.31 4.07
N LEU A 218 -5.91 15.57 4.27
CA LEU A 218 -5.20 15.09 5.46
C LEU A 218 -5.30 16.12 6.58
N THR A 219 -5.72 15.66 7.76
CA THR A 219 -5.83 16.47 8.98
C THR A 219 -5.45 15.63 10.20
N LEU A 220 -5.18 16.29 11.33
CA LEU A 220 -5.03 15.59 12.60
C LEU A 220 -6.38 14.98 13.01
N GLN A 221 -6.40 13.68 13.30
CA GLN A 221 -7.59 12.92 13.70
C GLN A 221 -7.27 12.00 14.89
N LYS A 222 -8.32 11.42 15.50
CA LYS A 222 -8.20 10.37 16.52
C LYS A 222 -9.02 9.15 16.07
N PRO A 223 -8.40 8.02 15.68
CA PRO A 223 -6.95 7.84 15.54
C PRO A 223 -6.33 8.72 14.44
N PRO A 224 -5.01 9.00 14.48
CA PRO A 224 -4.33 9.76 13.43
C PRO A 224 -4.53 9.15 12.05
N MET A 225 -4.59 10.01 11.02
CA MET A 225 -4.58 9.52 9.65
C MET A 225 -3.22 8.90 9.37
N THR A 226 -3.20 7.70 8.80
CA THR A 226 -1.97 7.01 8.42
C THR A 226 -1.98 6.62 6.95
N GLY A 227 -0.79 6.52 6.35
CA GLY A 227 -0.60 5.97 5.01
C GLY A 227 0.42 6.72 4.17
N ASP A 228 0.58 6.27 2.93
CA ASP A 228 1.58 6.80 2.01
C ASP A 228 1.31 8.22 1.52
N ASP A 229 0.05 8.65 1.48
CA ASP A 229 -0.30 10.05 1.23
C ASP A 229 0.26 10.96 2.34
N VAL A 230 0.19 10.53 3.60
CA VAL A 230 0.87 11.22 4.71
C VAL A 230 2.39 11.16 4.56
N ARG A 231 2.95 10.01 4.17
CA ARG A 231 4.40 9.88 4.00
C ARG A 231 4.94 10.82 2.91
N LYS A 232 4.22 10.96 1.78
CA LYS A 232 4.58 11.88 0.69
C LYS A 232 4.52 13.34 1.13
N ILE A 233 3.51 13.74 1.91
CA ILE A 233 3.47 15.11 2.43
C ILE A 233 4.58 15.34 3.45
N GLN A 234 4.91 14.35 4.29
CA GLN A 234 6.05 14.46 5.21
C GLN A 234 7.39 14.59 4.47
N GLN A 235 7.60 13.82 3.40
CA GLN A 235 8.78 13.95 2.54
C GLN A 235 8.89 15.34 1.91
N SER A 236 7.79 15.87 1.35
CA SER A 236 7.77 17.21 0.77
C SER A 236 7.93 18.30 1.85
N LEU A 237 7.36 18.10 3.05
CA LEU A 237 7.55 18.98 4.19
C LEU A 237 9.03 19.05 4.63
N VAL A 238 9.67 17.90 4.81
CA VAL A 238 11.07 17.81 5.27
C VAL A 238 12.06 18.30 4.21
N SER A 239 11.78 18.08 2.93
CA SER A 239 12.69 18.47 1.85
C SER A 239 12.50 19.90 1.34
N ASN A 240 11.38 20.56 1.68
CA ASN A 240 11.17 21.94 1.29
C ASN A 240 11.96 22.90 2.19
N LYS A 241 12.28 24.09 1.67
CA LYS A 241 13.06 25.11 2.40
C LYS A 241 12.21 26.01 3.31
N LEU A 242 10.91 25.78 3.36
CA LEU A 242 9.93 26.61 4.07
C LEU A 242 9.55 26.03 5.45
N THR A 243 9.62 24.72 5.61
CA THR A 243 9.34 24.00 6.85
C THR A 243 10.66 23.75 7.59
N LYS A 244 10.73 24.23 8.84
CA LYS A 244 11.86 24.06 9.75
C LYS A 244 11.59 23.03 10.85
N ILE A 245 10.34 22.66 11.06
CA ILE A 245 9.97 21.62 12.03
C ILE A 245 10.45 20.28 11.48
N GLU A 246 11.34 19.63 12.23
CA GLU A 246 11.77 18.27 11.94
C GLU A 246 10.65 17.31 12.34
N ILE A 247 10.21 16.50 11.37
CA ILE A 247 9.19 15.48 11.58
C ILE A 247 9.71 14.14 11.04
N PRO A 248 9.37 13.01 11.68
CA PRO A 248 9.67 11.71 11.12
C PRO A 248 8.84 11.47 9.86
N ILE A 249 9.45 10.85 8.85
CA ILE A 249 8.75 10.35 7.66
C ILE A 249 8.23 8.95 8.00
N ASN A 250 7.18 8.90 8.81
CA ASN A 250 6.61 7.65 9.34
C ASN A 250 5.21 7.34 8.79
N GLY A 251 4.64 8.22 7.96
CA GLY A 251 3.30 8.04 7.40
C GLY A 251 2.18 8.27 8.41
N ILE A 252 2.42 8.91 9.56
CA ILE A 252 1.42 9.19 10.60
C ILE A 252 1.18 10.71 10.69
N PHE A 253 -0.07 11.14 10.50
CA PHE A 253 -0.45 12.56 10.58
C PHE A 253 -0.73 12.93 12.04
N ASP A 254 0.35 13.06 12.80
CA ASP A 254 0.34 13.43 14.21
C ASP A 254 0.37 14.97 14.43
N ALA A 255 0.42 15.39 15.69
CA ALA A 255 0.46 16.81 16.04
C ALA A 255 1.72 17.52 15.51
N ALA A 256 2.85 16.82 15.41
CA ALA A 256 4.08 17.38 14.84
C ALA A 256 3.92 17.60 13.32
N THR A 257 3.31 16.64 12.62
CA THR A 257 2.99 16.75 11.19
C THR A 257 2.00 17.90 10.93
N GLU A 258 0.94 18.04 11.74
CA GLU A 258 0.01 19.17 11.62
C GLU A 258 0.72 20.51 11.83
N ALA A 259 1.61 20.61 12.83
CA ALA A 259 2.39 21.82 13.09
C ALA A 259 3.32 22.17 11.90
N ALA A 260 3.95 21.16 11.29
CA ALA A 260 4.77 21.32 10.09
C ALA A 260 3.94 21.79 8.87
N VAL A 261 2.72 21.29 8.71
CA VAL A 261 1.78 21.76 7.67
C VAL A 261 1.41 23.22 7.91
N LYS A 262 1.05 23.60 9.14
CA LYS A 262 0.71 25.00 9.47
C LYS A 262 1.88 25.95 9.19
N GLN A 263 3.10 25.57 9.59
CA GLN A 263 4.29 26.36 9.30
C GLN A 263 4.54 26.52 7.80
N PHE A 264 4.39 25.44 7.02
CA PHE A 264 4.49 25.49 5.57
C PHE A 264 3.45 26.45 4.97
N GLN A 265 2.18 26.29 5.34
CA GLN A 265 1.07 27.13 4.88
C GLN A 265 1.32 28.61 5.15
N GLU A 266 1.73 28.94 6.38
CA GLU A 266 2.09 30.30 6.80
C GLU A 266 3.25 30.87 5.95
N ALA A 267 4.29 30.07 5.74
CA ALA A 267 5.46 30.48 4.95
C ALA A 267 5.11 30.78 3.48
N THR A 268 4.08 30.15 2.91
CA THR A 268 3.65 30.44 1.53
C THR A 268 3.02 31.82 1.36
N LYS A 269 2.47 32.42 2.44
CA LYS A 269 1.66 33.65 2.43
C LYS A 269 0.44 33.64 1.49
N ARG A 270 0.06 32.48 0.96
CA ARG A 270 -0.98 32.32 -0.08
C ARG A 270 -2.02 31.26 0.27
N LEU A 271 -1.78 30.49 1.33
CA LEU A 271 -2.66 29.42 1.80
C LEU A 271 -3.30 29.80 3.14
N ALA A 272 -4.48 29.24 3.41
CA ALA A 272 -5.04 29.25 4.76
C ALA A 272 -4.14 28.44 5.71
N VAL A 273 -3.94 28.93 6.93
CA VAL A 273 -3.13 28.26 7.96
C VAL A 273 -4.05 27.42 8.85
N ASP A 274 -4.63 26.38 8.25
CA ASP A 274 -5.63 25.52 8.88
C ASP A 274 -5.08 24.15 9.31
N GLY A 275 -3.84 23.82 8.92
CA GLY A 275 -3.23 22.51 9.17
C GLY A 275 -3.79 21.39 8.30
N ALA A 276 -4.66 21.71 7.34
CA ALA A 276 -5.26 20.74 6.43
C ALA A 276 -4.47 20.65 5.11
N VAL A 277 -4.19 19.42 4.69
CA VAL A 277 -3.56 19.16 3.39
C VAL A 277 -4.63 18.85 2.35
N GLY A 278 -5.27 19.91 1.85
CA GLY A 278 -6.18 19.86 0.70
C GLY A 278 -5.47 20.09 -0.64
N SER A 279 -6.24 20.18 -1.73
CA SER A 279 -5.71 20.32 -3.10
C SER A 279 -4.76 21.50 -3.29
N LEU A 280 -5.03 22.65 -2.67
CA LEU A 280 -4.16 23.84 -2.74
C LEU A 280 -2.83 23.62 -2.02
N THR A 281 -2.86 23.02 -0.82
CA THR A 281 -1.65 22.67 -0.06
C THR A 281 -0.81 21.66 -0.82
N LEU A 282 -1.43 20.63 -1.41
CA LEU A 282 -0.75 19.62 -2.23
C LEU A 282 -0.06 20.23 -3.46
N LYS A 283 -0.73 21.15 -4.16
CA LYS A 283 -0.15 21.86 -5.30
C LYS A 283 1.05 22.70 -4.88
N ALA A 284 0.96 23.38 -3.74
CA ALA A 284 2.07 24.17 -3.19
C ALA A 284 3.26 23.28 -2.77
N LEU A 285 3.00 22.06 -2.31
CA LEU A 285 4.01 21.04 -2.00
C LEU A 285 4.60 20.36 -3.25
N GLY A 286 4.13 20.70 -4.46
CA GLY A 286 4.59 20.10 -5.71
C GLY A 286 4.16 18.63 -5.89
N LEU A 287 3.09 18.22 -5.22
CA LEU A 287 2.61 16.84 -5.21
C LEU A 287 1.49 16.58 -6.24
N VAL A 288 0.90 17.65 -6.79
CA VAL A 288 -0.14 17.64 -7.84
C VAL A 288 -0.03 18.83 -8.78
#